data_AF-A0A2T9JHU1-F1
#
_entry.id   AF-A0A2T9JHU1-F1
#
_cell.length_a   1.000
_cell.length_b   1.000
_cell.length_c   1.000
_cell.angle_alpha   90.00
_cell.angle_beta   90.00
_cell.angle_gamma   90.00
#
_symmetry.space_group_name_H-M   'P 1'
#
loop_
_entity.id
_entity.type
_entity.pdbx_description
1 polymer ?
#
loop_
_entity_poly.entity_id
_entity_poly.type
_entity_poly.pdbx_seq_one_letter_code
_entity_poly.pdbx_strand_id
1 'polypeptide(L)'
;MKAVTANRLIDGEVVFWKEGAWVDGFGDAQLFDDAQGEQVEAAVAAGKAAPTVIVDPYPIDLVTVEGLGLAPVSYRERIRALGPTNELLHGKQAQGGSVVEAIRHASGAARSTGRVDLIRRK
;
A
#
# COMPACT_ATOMS: atom_id res chain seq x y z
N MET A 1 -3.47 7.61 -9.48
CA MET A 1 -4.06 6.48 -8.72
C MET A 1 -3.39 6.33 -7.38
N LYS A 2 -4.19 6.21 -6.31
CA LYS A 2 -3.73 6.02 -4.94
C LYS A 2 -4.47 4.88 -4.25
N ALA A 3 -3.86 4.32 -3.21
CA ALA A 3 -4.51 3.46 -2.22
C ALA A 3 -4.10 3.92 -0.82
N VAL A 4 -4.84 3.53 0.23
CA VAL A 4 -4.46 3.82 1.63
C VAL A 4 -4.01 2.53 2.30
N THR A 5 -2.87 2.57 2.98
CA THR A 5 -2.29 1.42 3.70
C THR A 5 -1.99 1.78 5.16
N ALA A 6 -1.97 0.76 6.01
CA ALA A 6 -1.61 0.86 7.43
C ALA A 6 -0.96 -0.45 7.91
N ASN A 7 -0.55 -0.51 9.18
CA ASN A 7 -0.28 -1.78 9.87
C ASN A 7 -1.41 -2.04 10.88
N ARG A 8 -1.94 -3.27 10.88
CA ARG A 8 -2.89 -3.73 11.89
C ARG A 8 -2.14 -4.06 13.19
N LEU A 9 -2.70 -3.64 14.33
CA LEU A 9 -2.00 -3.73 15.61
C LEU A 9 -1.95 -5.13 16.21
N ILE A 10 -2.94 -5.99 15.92
CA ILE A 10 -3.06 -7.31 16.56
C ILE A 10 -1.99 -8.29 16.09
N ASP A 11 -1.58 -8.20 14.82
CA ASP A 11 -0.71 -9.16 14.14
C ASP A 11 0.45 -8.48 13.37
N GLY A 12 0.45 -7.16 13.29
CA GLY A 12 1.45 -6.40 12.55
C GLY A 12 1.26 -6.44 11.03
N GLU A 13 0.20 -7.08 10.53
CA GLU A 13 -0.04 -7.24 9.10
C GLU A 13 -0.22 -5.90 8.40
N VAL A 14 0.28 -5.82 7.18
CA VAL A 14 0.02 -4.66 6.32
C VAL A 14 -1.42 -4.77 5.85
N VAL A 15 -2.21 -3.72 5.93
CA VAL A 15 -3.62 -3.74 5.47
C VAL A 15 -3.88 -2.58 4.54
N PHE A 16 -4.94 -2.70 3.75
CA PHE A 16 -5.37 -1.71 2.78
C PHE A 16 -6.82 -1.30 3.03
N TRP A 17 -7.13 -0.04 2.77
CA TRP A 17 -8.48 0.49 2.97
C TRP A 17 -9.43 0.00 1.88
N LYS A 18 -10.67 -0.33 2.28
CA LYS A 18 -11.79 -0.63 1.40
C LYS A 18 -13.10 -0.21 2.05
N GLU A 19 -13.66 0.93 1.63
CA GLU A 19 -15.03 1.35 1.95
C GLU A 19 -15.42 1.22 3.44
N GLY A 20 -14.58 1.70 4.36
CA GLY A 20 -14.86 1.63 5.80
C GLY A 20 -14.16 0.48 6.53
N ALA A 21 -13.57 -0.47 5.80
CA ALA A 21 -12.90 -1.63 6.35
C ALA A 21 -11.43 -1.72 5.93
N TRP A 22 -10.68 -2.55 6.65
CA TRP A 22 -9.30 -2.91 6.33
C TRP A 22 -9.25 -4.34 5.77
N VAL A 23 -8.68 -4.48 4.58
CA VAL A 23 -8.48 -5.77 3.89
C VAL A 23 -7.00 -6.14 3.84
N ASP A 24 -6.72 -7.44 3.79
CA ASP A 24 -5.34 -7.94 3.86
C ASP A 24 -4.62 -7.82 2.50
N GLY A 25 -5.32 -8.08 1.40
CA GLY A 25 -4.75 -8.11 0.06
C GLY A 25 -4.70 -6.74 -0.61
N PHE A 26 -3.57 -6.42 -1.26
CA PHE A 26 -3.47 -5.21 -2.09
C PHE A 26 -4.47 -5.21 -3.25
N GLY A 27 -4.77 -6.39 -3.82
CA GLY A 27 -5.74 -6.53 -4.92
C GLY A 27 -7.17 -6.14 -4.55
N ASP A 28 -7.52 -6.19 -3.27
CA ASP A 28 -8.84 -5.84 -2.76
C ASP A 28 -8.93 -4.37 -2.33
N ALA A 29 -7.83 -3.64 -2.36
CA ALA A 29 -7.76 -2.25 -1.92
C ALA A 29 -8.68 -1.36 -2.77
N GLN A 30 -9.37 -0.44 -2.11
CA GLN A 30 -10.05 0.64 -2.80
C GLN A 30 -9.01 1.54 -3.48
N LEU A 31 -9.23 1.77 -4.77
CA LEU A 31 -8.40 2.62 -5.61
C LEU A 31 -9.04 4.01 -5.73
N PHE A 32 -8.21 5.03 -5.61
CA PHE A 32 -8.62 6.42 -5.72
C PHE A 32 -7.94 7.08 -6.92
N ASP A 33 -8.73 7.71 -7.77
CA ASP A 33 -8.24 8.57 -8.84
C ASP A 33 -7.65 9.86 -8.28
N ASP A 34 -6.89 10.59 -9.10
CA ASP A 34 -6.20 11.82 -8.66
C ASP A 34 -7.17 12.94 -8.26
N ALA A 35 -8.40 12.91 -8.77
CA ALA A 35 -9.48 13.82 -8.40
C ALA A 35 -10.13 13.50 -7.04
N GLN A 36 -9.87 12.32 -6.46
CA GLN A 36 -10.52 11.84 -5.24
C GLN A 36 -9.70 12.11 -3.96
N GLY A 37 -9.03 13.26 -3.91
CA GLY A 37 -8.16 13.64 -2.79
C GLY A 37 -8.88 13.70 -1.44
N GLU A 38 -10.12 14.22 -1.41
CA GLU A 38 -10.91 14.31 -0.18
C GLU A 38 -11.29 12.92 0.37
N GLN A 39 -11.59 11.97 -0.50
CA GLN A 39 -11.94 10.60 -0.12
C GLN A 39 -10.71 9.86 0.43
N VAL A 40 -9.52 10.14 -0.11
CA VAL A 40 -8.25 9.63 0.43
C VAL A 40 -8.02 10.17 1.84
N GLU A 41 -8.17 11.47 2.06
CA GLU A 41 -8.01 12.07 3.39
C GLU A 41 -9.07 11.56 4.38
N ALA A 42 -10.30 11.35 3.94
CA ALA A 42 -11.35 10.75 4.76
C ALA A 42 -11.02 9.31 5.19
N ALA A 43 -10.49 8.48 4.28
CA ALA A 43 -10.04 7.12 4.59
C ALA A 43 -8.89 7.12 5.61
N VAL A 44 -7.92 8.03 5.44
CA VAL A 44 -6.81 8.22 6.39
C VAL A 44 -7.32 8.68 7.76
N ALA A 45 -8.24 9.63 7.79
CA ALA A 45 -8.84 10.15 9.02
C ALA A 45 -9.64 9.05 9.76
N ALA A 46 -10.40 8.23 9.03
CA ALA A 46 -11.11 7.09 9.60
C ALA A 46 -10.14 6.08 10.24
N GLY A 47 -9.00 5.81 9.59
CA GLY A 47 -7.94 5.00 10.18
C GLY A 47 -7.37 5.60 11.47
N LYS A 48 -7.05 6.90 11.47
CA LYS A 48 -6.50 7.60 12.65
C LYS A 48 -7.48 7.62 13.83
N ALA A 49 -8.78 7.60 13.55
CA ALA A 49 -9.82 7.50 14.57
C ALA A 49 -9.95 6.11 15.22
N ALA A 50 -9.26 5.09 14.70
CA ALA A 50 -9.23 3.72 15.23
C ALA A 50 -7.81 3.30 15.69
N PRO A 51 -7.21 4.03 16.67
CA PRO A 51 -5.81 3.84 17.06
C PRO A 51 -5.53 2.51 17.79
N THR A 52 -6.56 1.75 18.14
CA THR A 52 -6.45 0.40 18.72
C THR A 52 -6.55 -0.70 17.66
N VAL A 53 -6.88 -0.35 16.42
CA VAL A 53 -7.04 -1.29 15.30
C VAL A 53 -5.85 -1.22 14.36
N ILE A 54 -5.44 0.00 13.98
CA ILE A 54 -4.34 0.23 13.04
C ILE A 54 -3.40 1.31 13.54
N VAL A 55 -2.18 1.31 12.99
CA VAL A 55 -1.16 2.35 13.20
C VAL A 55 -0.71 2.91 11.86
N ASP A 56 -0.45 4.22 11.85
CA ASP A 56 0.07 4.99 10.72
C ASP A 56 -0.66 4.69 9.38
N PRO A 57 -1.94 5.08 9.23
CA PRO A 57 -2.60 5.04 7.93
C PRO A 57 -2.09 6.18 7.04
N TYR A 58 -1.72 5.88 5.79
CA TYR A 58 -1.26 6.88 4.82
C TYR A 58 -1.54 6.46 3.37
N PRO A 59 -1.65 7.43 2.44
CA PRO A 59 -1.81 7.14 1.02
C PRO A 59 -0.49 6.72 0.36
N ILE A 60 -0.59 5.83 -0.61
CA ILE A 60 0.50 5.38 -1.46
C ILE A 60 0.14 5.62 -2.93
N ASP A 61 1.12 6.04 -3.72
CA ASP A 61 0.94 6.22 -5.16
C ASP A 61 1.09 4.88 -5.89
N LEU A 62 0.27 4.69 -6.93
CA LEU A 62 0.25 3.47 -7.74
C LEU A 62 0.66 3.77 -9.19
N VAL A 63 1.30 2.79 -9.82
CA VAL A 63 1.73 2.83 -11.22
C VAL A 63 1.16 1.64 -11.97
N THR A 64 0.82 1.85 -13.24
CA THR A 64 0.45 0.79 -14.17
C THR A 64 1.67 -0.03 -14.56
N VAL A 65 1.55 -1.35 -14.44
CA VAL A 65 2.50 -2.34 -14.92
C VAL A 65 1.90 -2.95 -16.20
N GLU A 66 2.62 -2.79 -17.31
CA GLU A 66 2.15 -3.19 -18.63
C GLU A 66 1.71 -4.66 -18.66
N GLY A 67 0.46 -4.89 -19.05
CA GLY A 67 -0.15 -6.22 -19.12
C GLY A 67 -0.44 -6.90 -17.78
N LEU A 68 -0.10 -6.29 -16.63
CA LEU A 68 -0.16 -6.95 -15.31
C LEU A 68 -1.05 -6.23 -14.29
N GLY A 69 -1.35 -4.94 -14.47
CA GLY A 69 -2.28 -4.20 -13.61
C GLY A 69 -1.62 -3.05 -12.87
N LEU A 70 -1.91 -2.88 -11.59
CA LEU A 70 -1.36 -1.80 -10.76
C LEU A 70 -0.38 -2.35 -9.72
N ALA A 71 0.60 -1.54 -9.36
CA ALA A 71 1.50 -1.82 -8.25
C ALA A 71 1.89 -0.54 -7.50
N PRO A 72 2.28 -0.62 -6.21
CA PRO A 72 2.84 0.52 -5.51
C PRO A 72 4.07 1.09 -6.22
N VAL A 73 4.19 2.41 -6.26
CA VAL A 73 5.32 3.10 -6.88
C VAL A 73 6.62 2.88 -6.07
N SER A 74 6.53 2.90 -4.75
CA SER A 74 7.70 2.75 -3.87
C SER A 74 8.04 1.28 -3.59
N TYR A 75 9.33 0.95 -3.65
CA TYR A 75 9.82 -0.41 -3.42
C TYR A 75 9.50 -0.95 -2.01
N ARG A 76 9.54 -0.09 -0.99
CA ARG A 76 9.18 -0.49 0.39
C ARG A 76 7.72 -0.97 0.44
N GLU A 77 6.83 -0.27 -0.24
CA GLU A 77 5.40 -0.55 -0.28
C GLU A 77 5.11 -1.83 -1.08
N ARG A 78 5.91 -2.12 -2.12
CA ARG A 78 5.87 -3.41 -2.81
C ARG A 78 6.21 -4.58 -1.89
N ILE A 79 7.32 -4.47 -1.14
CA ILE A 79 7.69 -5.48 -0.14
C ILE A 79 6.58 -5.62 0.91
N ARG A 80 6.04 -4.52 1.42
CA ARG A 80 4.95 -4.53 2.41
C ARG A 80 3.67 -5.19 1.88
N ALA A 81 3.36 -5.02 0.60
CA ALA A 81 2.21 -5.66 -0.03
C ALA A 81 2.42 -7.17 -0.26
N LEU A 82 3.66 -7.60 -0.54
CA LEU A 82 4.03 -9.01 -0.75
C LEU A 82 4.27 -9.78 0.55
N GLY A 83 4.79 -9.12 1.58
CA GLY A 83 5.21 -9.75 2.83
C GLY A 83 6.70 -10.14 2.85
N PRO A 84 7.08 -11.16 3.64
CA PRO A 84 8.48 -11.49 3.94
C PRO A 84 9.30 -11.88 2.70
N THR A 85 10.51 -11.35 2.51
CA THR A 85 11.33 -11.65 1.31
C THR A 85 12.28 -12.83 1.49
N ASN A 86 12.10 -13.65 2.54
CA ASN A 86 13.01 -14.74 2.89
C ASN A 86 12.73 -16.04 2.11
N GLU A 87 11.47 -16.30 1.76
CA GLU A 87 11.07 -17.50 1.02
C GLU A 87 9.80 -17.22 0.19
N LEU A 88 9.68 -17.83 -0.99
CA LEU A 88 8.58 -17.54 -1.91
C LEU A 88 7.22 -18.05 -1.41
N LEU A 89 7.19 -19.05 -0.53
CA LEU A 89 5.97 -19.60 0.04
C LEU A 89 5.57 -18.95 1.38
N HIS A 90 6.23 -17.85 1.77
CA HIS A 90 5.89 -17.10 2.97
C HIS A 90 5.04 -15.86 2.70
N GLY A 91 4.06 -15.62 3.58
CA GLY A 91 3.24 -14.42 3.59
C GLY A 91 2.33 -14.29 2.37
N LYS A 92 2.00 -13.05 2.00
CA LYS A 92 0.98 -12.77 0.97
C LYS A 92 1.43 -13.16 -0.42
N GLN A 93 2.73 -13.14 -0.69
CA GLN A 93 3.27 -13.54 -1.99
C GLN A 93 3.04 -15.03 -2.30
N ALA A 94 2.79 -15.86 -1.29
CA ALA A 94 2.51 -17.29 -1.44
C ALA A 94 1.12 -17.53 -2.05
N GLN A 95 0.22 -16.56 -1.96
CA GLN A 95 -1.11 -16.60 -2.56
C GLN A 95 -1.06 -16.52 -4.10
N GLY A 96 0.04 -15.99 -4.66
CA GLY A 96 0.25 -15.84 -6.10
C GLY A 96 -0.80 -14.94 -6.76
N GLY A 97 -1.05 -15.20 -8.05
CA GLY A 97 -2.03 -14.46 -8.85
C GLY A 97 -1.48 -13.20 -9.53
N SER A 98 -2.31 -12.63 -10.40
CA SER A 98 -1.91 -11.49 -11.26
C SER A 98 -1.44 -10.27 -10.47
N VAL A 99 -2.00 -10.04 -9.28
CA VAL A 99 -1.60 -8.93 -8.41
C VAL A 99 -0.17 -9.11 -7.88
N VAL A 100 0.18 -10.31 -7.43
CA VAL A 100 1.54 -10.63 -6.98
C VAL A 100 2.52 -10.47 -8.14
N GLU A 101 2.15 -10.96 -9.32
CA GLU A 101 2.96 -10.80 -10.54
C GLU A 101 3.15 -9.32 -10.92
N ALA A 102 2.10 -8.51 -10.87
CA ALA A 102 2.19 -7.07 -11.10
C ALA A 102 3.18 -6.39 -10.15
N ILE A 103 3.10 -6.69 -8.86
CA ILE A 103 3.99 -6.10 -7.86
C ILE A 103 5.44 -6.56 -8.05
N ARG A 104 5.69 -7.82 -8.42
CA ARG A 104 7.04 -8.36 -8.70
C ARG A 104 7.67 -7.74 -9.95
N HIS A 105 6.87 -7.50 -11.00
CA HIS A 105 7.33 -6.93 -12.26
C HIS A 105 7.33 -5.39 -12.27
N ALA A 106 6.78 -4.76 -11.24
CA ALA A 106 6.80 -3.32 -11.11
C ALA A 106 8.24 -2.79 -11.03
N SER A 107 8.58 -1.92 -11.96
CA SER A 107 9.86 -1.23 -12.04
C SER A 107 9.75 0.20 -11.50
N GLY A 108 10.89 0.85 -11.25
CA GLY A 108 10.95 2.19 -10.69
C GLY A 108 11.24 2.21 -9.19
N ALA A 109 12.13 3.11 -8.80
CA ALA A 109 12.56 3.34 -7.43
C ALA A 109 12.13 4.75 -7.02
N ALA A 110 10.81 5.02 -6.95
CA ALA A 110 10.44 6.23 -6.23
C ALA A 110 10.73 5.96 -4.76
N ARG A 111 11.76 6.61 -4.25
CA ARG A 111 11.99 6.70 -2.81
C ARG A 111 10.78 7.44 -2.26
N SER A 112 10.16 6.95 -1.19
CA SER A 112 9.13 7.70 -0.48
C SER A 112 9.61 9.13 -0.26
N THR A 113 8.95 10.11 -0.88
CA THR A 113 9.36 11.53 -0.90
C THR A 113 9.53 12.12 0.49
N GLY A 114 8.81 11.56 1.48
CA GLY A 114 8.81 12.03 2.87
C GLY A 114 10.19 12.27 3.49
N ARG A 115 11.19 11.40 3.26
CA ARG A 115 12.55 11.62 3.81
C ARG A 115 13.42 12.55 2.95
N VAL A 116 13.20 12.58 1.64
CA VAL A 116 13.97 13.41 0.70
C VAL A 116 13.56 14.88 0.83
N ASP A 117 12.27 15.14 1.00
CA ASP A 117 11.75 16.50 1.19
C ASP A 117 12.11 17.05 2.58
N LEU A 118 12.28 16.18 3.59
CA LEU A 118 12.83 16.56 4.90
C LEU A 118 14.30 17.00 4.80
N ILE A 119 15.10 16.36 3.94
CA ILE A 119 16.51 16.68 3.72
C ILE A 119 16.68 17.97 2.90
N ARG A 120 15.80 18.22 1.92
CA ARG A 120 15.85 19.40 1.04
C ARG A 120 15.36 20.71 1.70
N ARG A 121 14.74 20.64 2.89
CA ARG A 121 14.32 21.82 3.69
C ARG A 121 15.44 22.38 4.57
N LYS A 122 16.69 22.03 4.33
CA LYS A 122 17.86 22.50 5.07
C LYS A 122 18.81 23.22 4.12
#